data_AF-A0A377KNU4-F1
#
_entry.id   AF-A0A377KNU4-F1
#
_cell.length_a   1.000
_cell.length_b   1.000
_cell.length_c   1.000
_cell.angle_alpha   90.00
_cell.angle_beta   90.00
_cell.angle_gamma   90.00
#
_symmetry.space_group_name_H-M   'P 1'
#
loop_
_entity.id
_entity.type
_entity.pdbx_description
1 polymer ?
#
loop_
_entity_poly.entity_id
_entity_poly.type
_entity_poly.pdbx_seq_one_letter_code
_entity_poly.pdbx_strand_id
1 'polypeptide(L)'
;MNISIITINPDTKEITTHSTNDKEATEIYDKILLSPGGVPRIIPKVADQHENIFYLLGRVWADKVKNRMASAKKVSAGGAWYIGIDVAIAYASTS
;
A
#
# COMPACT_ATOMS: atom_id res chain seq x y z
N MET A 1 18.61 -2.58 0.13
CA MET A 1 18.46 -2.88 1.56
C MET A 1 17.20 -2.15 2.00
N ASN A 2 16.16 -2.87 2.43
CA ASN A 2 14.90 -2.24 2.85
C ASN A 2 14.94 -2.09 4.37
N ILE A 3 14.59 -0.91 4.86
CA ILE A 3 14.60 -0.55 6.27
C ILE A 3 13.23 0.05 6.60
N SER A 4 12.64 -0.37 7.70
CA SER A 4 11.40 0.16 8.25
C SER A 4 11.68 0.85 9.58
N ILE A 5 11.01 1.97 9.87
CA ILE A 5 11.00 2.55 11.21
C ILE A 5 9.91 1.85 12.02
N ILE A 6 10.26 1.31 13.18
CA ILE A 6 9.33 0.58 14.05
C ILE A 6 9.00 1.33 15.33
N THR A 7 9.85 2.28 15.75
CA THR A 7 9.58 3.12 16.93
C THR A 7 10.22 4.50 16.75
N ILE A 8 9.57 5.52 17.33
CA ILE A 8 10.07 6.90 17.40
C ILE A 8 9.95 7.33 18.87
N ASN A 9 11.06 7.73 19.48
CA ASN A 9 11.10 8.36 20.80
C ASN A 9 11.40 9.86 20.64
N PRO A 10 10.41 10.74 20.82
CA PRO A 10 10.61 12.19 20.73
C PRO A 10 11.45 12.79 21.85
N ASP A 11 11.43 12.19 23.04
CA ASP A 11 12.10 12.74 24.23
C ASP A 11 13.62 12.55 24.15
N THR A 12 14.06 11.38 23.69
CA THR A 12 15.49 11.08 23.45
C THR A 12 15.95 11.40 22.04
N LYS A 13 15.01 11.78 21.15
CA LYS A 13 15.24 11.99 19.71
C LYS A 13 15.85 10.77 19.01
N GLU A 14 15.31 9.60 19.32
CA GLU A 14 15.77 8.33 18.76
C GLU A 14 14.70 7.69 17.88
N ILE A 15 15.15 6.97 16.85
CA ILE A 15 14.31 6.03 16.10
C ILE A 15 14.90 4.63 16.21
N THR A 16 14.03 3.62 16.17
CA THR A 16 14.42 2.24 16.00
C THR A 16 14.09 1.81 14.59
N THR A 17 15.10 1.35 13.86
CA THR A 17 14.95 0.82 12.50
C THR A 17 15.01 -0.71 12.50
N HIS A 18 14.30 -1.34 11.57
CA HIS A 18 14.32 -2.78 11.34
C HIS A 18 14.64 -3.06 9.88
N SER A 19 15.72 -3.79 9.63
CA SER A 19 16.12 -4.19 8.28
C SER A 19 15.50 -5.52 7.86
N THR A 20 15.46 -5.81 6.56
CA THR A 20 15.01 -7.12 6.03
C THR A 20 15.87 -8.32 6.43
N ASN A 21 17.01 -8.10 7.10
CA ASN A 21 17.88 -9.15 7.61
C ASN A 21 17.68 -9.35 9.13
N ASP A 22 16.52 -8.94 9.64
CA ASP A 22 16.10 -9.02 11.05
C ASP A 22 17.08 -8.36 12.02
N LYS A 23 17.74 -7.27 11.56
CA LYS A 23 18.59 -6.43 12.42
C LYS A 23 17.86 -5.17 12.79
N GLU A 24 17.84 -4.90 14.09
CA GLU A 24 17.40 -3.63 14.66
C GLU A 24 18.60 -2.71 14.94
N ALA A 25 18.38 -1.41 14.79
CA ALA A 25 19.36 -0.39 15.16
C ALA A 25 18.66 0.85 15.73
N THR A 26 19.34 1.53 16.64
CA THR A 26 18.92 2.83 17.18
C THR A 26 19.69 3.93 16.49
N GLU A 27 18.98 4.94 16.00
CA GLU A 27 19.55 6.12 15.34
C GLU A 27 19.04 7.39 16.02
N ILE A 28 19.90 8.42 16.14
CA ILE A 28 19.55 9.72 16.74
C ILE A 28 19.25 10.72 15.62
N TYR A 29 18.23 11.56 15.80
CA TYR A 29 17.87 12.60 14.84
C TYR A 29 17.83 14.00 15.47
N ASP A 30 18.17 15.02 14.68
CA ASP A 30 17.93 16.42 15.08
C ASP A 30 16.53 16.89 14.69
N LYS A 31 16.04 16.44 13.53
CA LYS A 31 14.70 16.69 12.99
C LYS A 31 14.24 15.46 12.22
N ILE A 32 12.94 15.18 12.28
CA ILE A 32 12.32 14.06 11.57
C ILE A 32 11.20 14.56 10.65
N LEU A 33 11.22 14.10 9.39
CA LEU A 33 10.13 14.32 8.43
C LEU A 33 9.36 13.01 8.28
N LEU A 34 8.10 13.01 8.73
CA LEU A 34 7.22 11.86 8.62
C LEU A 34 6.40 11.93 7.33
N SER A 35 6.75 11.05 6.39
CA SER A 35 6.05 10.88 5.11
C SER A 35 5.68 9.40 4.85
N PRO A 36 5.05 8.68 5.81
CA PRO A 36 4.69 7.26 5.61
C PRO A 36 3.55 7.05 4.59
N GLY A 37 2.87 8.12 4.20
CA GLY A 37 1.68 8.05 3.34
C GLY A 37 0.44 7.56 4.11
N GLY A 38 -0.53 7.04 3.36
CA GLY A 38 -1.73 6.38 3.92
C GLY A 38 -1.72 4.89 3.62
N VAL A 39 -2.64 4.15 4.23
CA VAL A 39 -2.94 2.75 3.88
C VAL A 39 -4.37 2.64 3.40
N PRO A 40 -4.69 1.74 2.44
CA PRO A 40 -6.06 1.54 2.00
C PRO A 40 -6.93 1.07 3.16
N ARG A 41 -8.16 1.57 3.23
CA ARG A 41 -9.14 1.06 4.20
C ARG A 41 -9.51 -0.37 3.81
N ILE A 42 -9.09 -1.33 4.61
CA ILE A 42 -9.46 -2.73 4.44
C ILE A 42 -10.90 -2.91 4.89
N ILE A 43 -11.74 -3.53 4.05
CA ILE A 43 -13.12 -3.88 4.41
C ILE A 43 -13.09 -5.26 5.09
N PRO A 44 -13.37 -5.35 6.40
CA PRO A 44 -13.33 -6.63 7.11
C PRO A 44 -14.32 -7.62 6.50
N LYS A 45 -13.99 -8.92 6.54
CA LYS A 45 -14.76 -10.04 5.95
C LYS A 45 -14.77 -10.10 4.42
N VAL A 46 -14.55 -9.01 3.71
CA VAL A 46 -14.42 -9.00 2.24
C VAL A 46 -13.00 -9.40 1.83
N ALA A 47 -11.99 -8.92 2.57
CA ALA A 47 -10.58 -9.19 2.30
C ALA A 47 -10.18 -10.69 2.42
N ASP A 48 -10.79 -11.41 3.36
CA ASP A 48 -10.41 -12.81 3.68
C ASP A 48 -11.14 -13.84 2.79
N GLN A 49 -12.06 -13.39 1.93
CA GLN A 49 -12.99 -14.29 1.25
C GLN A 49 -12.66 -14.55 -0.22
N HIS A 50 -11.90 -13.68 -0.92
CA HIS A 50 -11.72 -13.84 -2.36
C HIS A 50 -10.37 -13.35 -2.91
N GLU A 51 -9.70 -14.21 -3.69
CA GLU A 51 -8.46 -13.93 -4.42
C GLU A 51 -8.59 -12.84 -5.51
N ASN A 52 -9.82 -12.45 -5.86
CA ASN A 52 -10.12 -11.46 -6.90
C ASN A 52 -10.37 -10.04 -6.37
N ILE A 53 -10.10 -9.79 -5.09
CA ILE A 53 -10.23 -8.46 -4.48
C ILE A 53 -8.84 -7.83 -4.38
N PHE A 54 -8.71 -6.65 -4.98
CA PHE A 54 -7.45 -5.91 -5.03
C PHE A 54 -7.64 -4.54 -4.42
N TYR A 55 -6.70 -4.13 -3.57
CA TYR A 55 -6.51 -2.74 -3.18
C TYR A 55 -5.59 -2.05 -4.19
N LEU A 56 -5.61 -0.73 -4.25
CA LEU A 56 -4.75 0.03 -5.16
C LEU A 56 -4.02 1.13 -4.40
N LEU A 57 -2.78 0.84 -4.00
CA LEU A 57 -1.86 1.82 -3.43
C LEU A 57 -0.42 1.41 -3.70
N GLY A 58 0.30 2.24 -4.46
CA GLY A 58 1.68 1.98 -4.85
C GLY A 58 1.84 0.89 -5.90
N ARG A 59 3.09 0.67 -6.31
CA ARG A 59 3.45 -0.13 -7.49
C ARG A 59 3.05 -1.61 -7.38
N VAL A 60 3.34 -2.24 -6.24
CA VAL A 60 3.08 -3.67 -6.04
C VAL A 60 1.60 -4.03 -6.26
N TRP A 61 0.69 -3.19 -5.78
CA TRP A 61 -0.74 -3.38 -5.97
C TRP A 61 -1.19 -3.06 -7.40
N ALA A 62 -0.65 -2.00 -8.00
CA ALA A 62 -0.91 -1.65 -9.39
C ALA A 62 -0.49 -2.78 -10.35
N ASP A 63 0.66 -3.42 -10.12
CA ASP A 63 1.14 -4.54 -10.93
C ASP A 63 0.20 -5.75 -10.83
N LYS A 64 -0.31 -6.07 -9.62
CA LYS A 64 -1.31 -7.14 -9.43
C LYS A 64 -2.58 -6.88 -10.22
N VAL A 65 -3.12 -5.65 -10.13
CA VAL A 65 -4.32 -5.25 -10.88
C VAL A 65 -4.06 -5.35 -12.38
N LYS A 66 -2.96 -4.76 -12.87
CA LYS A 66 -2.56 -4.79 -14.29
C LYS A 66 -2.44 -6.20 -14.84
N ASN A 67 -1.77 -7.10 -14.13
CA ASN A 67 -1.64 -8.50 -14.54
C ASN A 67 -2.99 -9.23 -14.60
N ARG A 68 -3.94 -8.88 -13.71
CA ARG A 68 -5.28 -9.44 -13.74
C ARG A 68 -6.13 -8.90 -14.89
N MET A 69 -5.87 -7.69 -15.38
CA MET A 69 -6.70 -7.01 -16.40
C MET A 69 -6.97 -7.88 -17.63
N ALA A 70 -5.93 -8.48 -18.22
CA ALA A 70 -6.03 -9.23 -19.48
C ALA A 70 -7.01 -10.43 -19.43
N SER A 71 -7.28 -10.98 -18.25
CA SER A 71 -8.14 -12.15 -18.05
C SER A 71 -9.48 -11.81 -17.36
N ALA A 72 -9.69 -10.55 -16.99
CA ALA A 72 -10.87 -10.12 -16.24
C ALA A 72 -11.98 -9.70 -17.22
N LYS A 73 -13.04 -10.52 -17.31
CA LYS A 73 -14.20 -10.23 -18.18
C LYS A 73 -15.20 -9.26 -17.56
N LYS A 74 -15.25 -9.18 -16.24
CA LYS A 74 -16.15 -8.32 -15.47
C LYS A 74 -15.37 -7.73 -14.30
N VAL A 75 -15.56 -6.44 -14.08
CA VAL A 75 -14.86 -5.68 -13.04
C VAL A 75 -15.84 -4.77 -12.34
N SER A 76 -15.68 -4.66 -11.03
CA SER A 76 -16.39 -3.71 -10.19
C SER A 76 -15.35 -2.89 -9.43
N ALA A 77 -15.44 -1.57 -9.54
CA ALA A 77 -14.61 -0.65 -8.78
C ALA A 77 -15.31 -0.26 -7.47
N GLY A 78 -14.63 -0.50 -6.35
CA GLY A 78 -15.14 -0.13 -5.03
C GLY A 78 -14.97 1.37 -4.77
N GLY A 79 -16.07 2.12 -4.82
CA GLY A 79 -16.10 3.57 -4.57
C GLY A 79 -16.03 4.41 -5.85
N ALA A 80 -16.78 5.51 -5.89
CA ALA A 80 -16.93 6.38 -7.06
C ALA A 80 -16.10 7.68 -6.97
N TRP A 81 -15.03 7.65 -6.18
CA TRP A 81 -14.07 8.76 -6.11
C TRP A 81 -12.99 8.59 -7.17
N TYR A 82 -12.10 9.58 -7.32
CA TYR A 82 -11.13 9.64 -8.42
C TYR A 82 -10.38 8.31 -8.69
N ILE A 83 -9.88 7.63 -7.65
CA ILE A 83 -9.19 6.32 -7.80
C ILE A 83 -10.10 5.27 -8.44
N GLY A 84 -11.36 5.15 -7.97
CA GLY A 84 -12.29 4.16 -8.50
C GLY A 84 -12.74 4.48 -9.93
N ILE A 85 -12.90 5.77 -10.24
CA ILE A 85 -13.19 6.26 -11.60
C ILE A 85 -12.03 5.93 -12.54
N ASP A 86 -10.79 6.23 -12.14
CA ASP A 86 -9.59 5.97 -12.95
C ASP A 86 -9.43 4.48 -13.25
N VAL A 87 -9.69 3.61 -12.27
CA VAL A 87 -9.68 2.15 -12.47
C VAL A 87 -10.76 1.74 -13.47
N ALA A 88 -12.00 2.24 -13.33
CA ALA A 88 -13.08 1.90 -14.25
C ALA A 88 -12.74 2.32 -15.69
N ILE A 89 -12.20 3.53 -15.88
CA ILE A 89 -11.76 4.04 -17.18
C ILE A 89 -10.61 3.19 -17.75
N ALA A 90 -9.61 2.85 -16.92
CA ALA A 90 -8.47 2.05 -17.35
C ALA A 90 -8.91 0.68 -17.88
N TYR A 91 -9.82 0.00 -17.18
CA TYR A 91 -10.35 -1.29 -17.63
C TYR A 91 -11.20 -1.18 -18.90
N ALA A 92 -12.06 -0.17 -18.99
CA ALA A 92 -12.90 0.06 -20.18
C ALA A 92 -12.10 0.45 -21.43
N SER A 93 -10.94 1.09 -21.26
CA SER A 93 -10.09 1.53 -22.38
C SER A 93 -9.16 0.43 -22.90
N THR A 94 -9.03 -0.68 -22.18
CA THR A 94 -8.19 -1.83 -22.53
C THR A 94 -8.98 -3.08 -22.96
N SER A 95 -10.31 -3.04 -22.84
CA SER A 95 -11.22 -4.12 -23.22
C SER A 95 -11.64 -4.07 -24.68
#